data_AF-A0A950AQG7-F1
#
_entry.id   AF-A0A950AQG7-F1
#
_cell.length_a   1.000
_cell.length_b   1.000
_cell.length_c   1.000
_cell.angle_alpha   90.00
_cell.angle_beta   90.00
_cell.angle_gamma   90.00
#
_symmetry.space_group_name_H-M   'P 1'
#
loop_
_entity.id
_entity.type
_entity.pdbx_description
1 polymer ?
#
loop_
_entity_poly.entity_id
_entity_poly.type
_entity_poly.pdbx_seq_one_letter_code
_entity_poly.pdbx_strand_id
1 'polypeptide(L)'
;MRNARLLAFLLCLAPGMARAESKFYLEDGDRVVFHGDSITEQRLYSTYVETYVVTRFPERNVTFVNSGWNFDRVTGGDRGGGPIDLRLRRDVFAHKPTVVTIMLGMNDAGYRPFDPKAFQAFAKGYEHIVEAVKSELPDIRLTLIRPSPFDDVTRKPNVPGGGYNAVLVRYGAFIKELAEKSGVDVADLNTLVVAALEKAAEVDPTNARKLIPDRIHPGPGGALLLAGVLLKTWNAPATVTRVELEIGRDGVKTSRQENTKVTLATARKGGVVSWMQDDAALPFPVELNDPAVALAAKVSDFLLALDQEVLKVAGLDRPEYTLAIDDEEVGMFTKAQLAEGVNLAGLDTPMARQAAKVHTLTIKHHDVHHVRWRQVEVPWQDEKAPHLNAALKGLDALEADVVAEQRATAQPVPHRYELRPKS
;
A
#
# COMPACT_ATOMS: atom_id res chain seq x y z
N MET A 1 12.02 -23.38 -69.99
CA MET A 1 12.57 -23.47 -68.61
C MET A 1 13.02 -22.06 -68.26
N ARG A 2 12.56 -21.31 -67.25
CA ARG A 2 11.88 -21.54 -65.97
C ARG A 2 11.09 -20.24 -65.70
N ASN A 3 9.79 -20.32 -65.40
CA ASN A 3 9.02 -19.17 -64.91
C ASN A 3 9.08 -19.15 -63.38
N ALA A 4 9.66 -18.11 -62.79
CA ALA A 4 9.64 -17.87 -61.36
C ALA A 4 8.33 -17.16 -60.97
N ARG A 5 7.51 -17.80 -60.13
CA ARG A 5 6.34 -17.19 -59.49
C ARG A 5 6.76 -16.60 -58.15
N LEU A 6 6.62 -15.28 -57.98
CA LEU A 6 6.70 -14.60 -56.69
C LEU A 6 5.41 -14.91 -55.91
N LEU A 7 5.54 -15.51 -54.72
CA LEU A 7 4.46 -15.59 -53.73
C LEU A 7 4.57 -14.37 -52.80
N ALA A 8 3.55 -13.52 -52.78
CA ALA A 8 3.41 -12.47 -51.77
C ALA A 8 2.77 -13.06 -50.50
N PHE A 9 3.50 -13.04 -49.39
CA PHE A 9 2.97 -13.35 -48.06
C PHE A 9 2.33 -12.08 -47.49
N LEU A 10 1.00 -12.07 -47.31
CA LEU A 10 0.33 -11.09 -46.45
C LEU A 10 0.55 -11.48 -44.99
N LEU A 11 1.31 -10.67 -44.24
CA LEU A 11 1.30 -10.71 -42.78
C LEU A 11 0.02 -10.02 -42.27
N CYS A 12 -0.92 -10.80 -41.74
CA CYS A 12 -2.00 -10.28 -40.91
C CYS A 12 -1.42 -9.87 -39.55
N LEU A 13 -1.23 -8.57 -39.34
CA LEU A 13 -0.99 -8.00 -38.01
C LEU A 13 -2.29 -8.13 -37.19
N ALA A 14 -2.28 -9.00 -36.19
CA ALA A 14 -3.36 -9.04 -35.20
C ALA A 14 -3.33 -7.74 -34.38
N PRO A 15 -4.47 -7.05 -34.20
CA PRO A 15 -4.52 -5.89 -33.32
C PRO A 15 -4.24 -6.34 -31.88
N GLY A 16 -3.22 -5.76 -31.25
CA GLY A 16 -2.97 -5.95 -29.83
C GLY A 16 -4.21 -5.54 -29.04
N MET A 17 -4.80 -6.48 -28.30
CA MET A 17 -5.82 -6.16 -27.31
C MET A 17 -5.19 -5.19 -26.29
N ALA A 18 -5.58 -3.92 -26.36
CA ALA A 18 -5.39 -3.01 -25.24
C ALA A 18 -6.16 -3.60 -24.06
N ARG A 19 -5.42 -4.12 -23.06
CA ARG A 19 -6.02 -4.52 -21.78
C ARG A 19 -6.57 -3.24 -21.18
N ALA A 20 -7.90 -3.14 -21.04
CA ALA A 20 -8.50 -2.05 -20.29
C ALA A 20 -7.84 -2.02 -18.91
N GLU A 21 -7.22 -0.90 -18.54
CA GLU A 21 -6.68 -0.72 -17.20
C GLU A 21 -7.83 -0.89 -16.21
N SER A 22 -7.70 -1.86 -15.30
CA SER A 22 -8.68 -2.10 -14.25
C SER A 22 -8.69 -0.90 -13.32
N LYS A 23 -9.88 -0.33 -13.09
CA LYS A 23 -10.11 0.77 -12.14
C LYS A 23 -9.57 0.37 -10.76
N PHE A 24 -9.01 1.34 -10.03
CA PHE A 24 -8.66 1.16 -8.63
C PHE A 24 -9.86 0.65 -7.83
N TYR A 25 -9.62 -0.33 -6.97
CA TYR A 25 -10.64 -1.07 -6.24
C TYR A 25 -11.48 -0.16 -5.35
N LEU A 26 -10.84 0.66 -4.51
CA LEU A 26 -11.59 1.51 -3.57
C LEU A 26 -12.26 2.67 -4.29
N GLU A 27 -13.45 3.01 -3.84
CA GLU A 27 -14.33 4.06 -4.35
C GLU A 27 -14.60 5.10 -3.27
N ASP A 28 -15.11 6.26 -3.68
CA ASP A 28 -15.52 7.29 -2.73
C ASP A 28 -16.64 6.78 -1.81
N GLY A 29 -16.55 7.11 -0.51
CA GLY A 29 -17.51 6.66 0.51
C GLY A 29 -17.27 5.26 1.08
N ASP A 30 -16.22 4.57 0.66
CA ASP A 30 -15.90 3.23 1.17
C ASP A 30 -15.54 3.21 2.65
N ARG A 31 -15.95 2.13 3.31
CA ARG A 31 -15.61 1.82 4.70
C ARG A 31 -14.89 0.48 4.74
N VAL A 32 -13.58 0.53 4.92
CA VAL A 32 -12.67 -0.61 4.85
C VAL A 32 -12.40 -1.14 6.26
N VAL A 33 -12.61 -2.44 6.47
CA VAL A 33 -12.19 -3.12 7.70
C VAL A 33 -11.08 -4.12 7.40
N PHE A 34 -9.93 -3.96 8.04
CA PHE A 34 -8.85 -4.97 8.04
C PHE A 34 -9.06 -5.93 9.20
N HIS A 35 -9.51 -7.15 8.93
CA HIS A 35 -9.66 -8.20 9.93
C HIS A 35 -8.51 -9.22 9.85
N GLY A 36 -7.97 -9.61 11.00
CA GLY A 36 -6.88 -10.57 11.05
C GLY A 36 -6.28 -10.76 12.42
N ASP A 37 -5.08 -11.35 12.45
CA ASP A 37 -4.35 -11.65 13.67
C ASP A 37 -3.39 -10.54 14.11
N SER A 38 -2.33 -10.88 14.86
CA SER A 38 -1.30 -9.97 15.36
C SER A 38 -0.61 -9.16 14.27
N ILE A 39 -0.49 -9.71 13.05
CA ILE A 39 0.14 -9.02 11.91
C ILE A 39 -0.76 -7.88 11.42
N THR A 40 -2.07 -7.99 11.62
CA THR A 40 -3.03 -6.91 11.38
C THR A 40 -3.10 -5.98 12.58
N GLU A 41 -3.15 -6.51 13.81
CA GLU A 41 -3.24 -5.74 15.06
C GLU A 41 -2.08 -4.74 15.23
N GLN A 42 -0.88 -5.06 14.73
CA GLN A 42 0.29 -4.16 14.80
C GLN A 42 0.15 -2.87 13.97
N ARG A 43 -0.86 -2.75 13.09
CA ARG A 43 -1.19 -1.51 12.36
C ARG A 43 -0.04 -0.99 11.48
N LEU A 44 0.76 -1.86 10.86
CA LEU A 44 1.79 -1.42 9.92
C LEU A 44 1.29 -1.42 8.47
N TYR A 45 0.98 -2.58 7.90
CA TYR A 45 0.60 -2.65 6.48
C TYR A 45 -0.74 -1.93 6.20
N SER A 46 -1.69 -2.00 7.13
CA SER A 46 -3.00 -1.32 7.00
C SER A 46 -2.85 0.20 7.03
N THR A 47 -2.00 0.73 7.92
CA THR A 47 -1.66 2.17 7.95
C THR A 47 -0.99 2.62 6.66
N TYR A 48 -0.11 1.81 6.07
CA TYR A 48 0.50 2.12 4.77
C TYR A 48 -0.53 2.15 3.64
N VAL A 49 -1.51 1.23 3.65
CA VAL A 49 -2.61 1.22 2.66
C VAL A 49 -3.49 2.46 2.82
N GLU A 50 -3.91 2.80 4.04
CA GLU A 50 -4.67 4.03 4.31
C GLU A 50 -3.88 5.27 3.87
N THR A 51 -2.60 5.34 4.25
CA THR A 51 -1.73 6.47 3.90
C THR A 51 -1.66 6.67 2.39
N TYR A 52 -1.45 5.60 1.61
CA TYR A 52 -1.50 5.70 0.15
C TYR A 52 -2.82 6.26 -0.35
N VAL A 53 -3.96 5.78 0.17
CA VAL A 53 -5.27 6.21 -0.31
C VAL A 53 -5.51 7.68 0.03
N VAL A 54 -5.16 8.11 1.24
CA VAL A 54 -5.34 9.49 1.69
C VAL A 54 -4.41 10.45 0.95
N THR A 55 -3.16 10.08 0.68
CA THR A 55 -2.23 10.93 -0.09
C THR A 55 -2.52 10.92 -1.59
N ARG A 56 -2.94 9.79 -2.16
CA ARG A 56 -3.18 9.66 -3.60
C ARG A 56 -4.56 10.16 -4.03
N PHE A 57 -5.54 10.08 -3.15
CA PHE A 57 -6.93 10.47 -3.40
C PHE A 57 -7.48 11.33 -2.25
N PRO A 58 -6.90 12.53 -2.01
CA PRO A 58 -7.23 13.34 -0.85
C PRO A 58 -8.71 13.76 -0.81
N GLU A 59 -9.36 13.86 -1.97
CA GLU A 59 -10.78 14.17 -2.12
C GLU A 59 -11.73 13.00 -1.85
N ARG A 60 -11.23 11.74 -1.81
CA ARG A 60 -12.10 10.58 -1.57
C ARG A 60 -12.30 10.35 -0.08
N ASN A 61 -13.56 10.27 0.31
CA ASN A 61 -13.98 9.97 1.68
C ASN A 61 -14.00 8.45 1.95
N VAL A 62 -12.82 7.84 1.99
CA VAL A 62 -12.64 6.43 2.38
C VAL A 62 -12.23 6.35 3.86
N THR A 63 -12.94 5.57 4.67
CA THR A 63 -12.56 5.36 6.09
C THR A 63 -12.01 3.96 6.30
N PHE A 64 -11.07 3.82 7.23
CA PHE A 64 -10.43 2.54 7.52
C PHE A 64 -10.53 2.21 9.00
N VAL A 65 -10.76 0.93 9.30
CA VAL A 65 -10.76 0.39 10.66
C VAL A 65 -9.82 -0.81 10.69
N ASN A 66 -8.95 -0.86 11.69
CA ASN A 66 -8.12 -2.02 11.96
C ASN A 66 -8.73 -2.87 13.07
N SER A 67 -9.21 -4.06 12.69
CA SER A 67 -9.86 -5.02 13.59
C SER A 67 -9.01 -6.26 13.82
N GLY A 68 -7.69 -6.11 13.77
CA GLY A 68 -6.73 -7.17 14.08
C GLY A 68 -6.67 -7.49 15.56
N TRP A 69 -6.46 -8.75 15.93
CA TRP A 69 -6.32 -9.16 17.33
C TRP A 69 -5.26 -10.25 17.50
N ASN A 70 -4.40 -10.09 18.50
CA ASN A 70 -3.31 -11.03 18.74
C ASN A 70 -3.81 -12.46 18.92
N PHE A 71 -3.10 -13.43 18.34
CA PHE A 71 -3.41 -14.85 18.42
C PHE A 71 -4.72 -15.29 17.75
N ASP A 72 -5.43 -14.40 17.04
CA ASP A 72 -6.62 -14.80 16.30
C ASP A 72 -6.31 -15.96 15.35
N ARG A 73 -7.26 -16.89 15.32
CA ARG A 73 -7.39 -18.01 14.39
C ARG A 73 -8.74 -17.87 13.69
N VAL A 74 -9.03 -18.77 12.75
CA VAL A 74 -10.39 -18.84 12.16
C VAL A 74 -11.50 -19.15 13.17
N THR A 75 -11.14 -19.61 14.39
CA THR A 75 -12.09 -19.89 15.48
C THR A 75 -12.29 -18.71 16.44
N GLY A 76 -11.55 -17.61 16.27
CA GLY A 76 -11.56 -16.46 17.16
C GLY A 76 -10.25 -16.27 17.92
N GLY A 77 -10.28 -15.37 18.89
CA GLY A 77 -9.12 -14.84 19.59
C GLY A 77 -9.05 -15.18 21.06
N ASP A 78 -7.88 -15.62 21.51
CA ASP A 78 -7.57 -15.77 22.93
C ASP A 78 -7.48 -14.39 23.63
N ARG A 79 -7.30 -14.42 24.96
CA ARG A 79 -7.01 -13.23 25.79
C ARG A 79 -7.99 -12.07 25.63
N GLY A 80 -9.29 -12.40 25.57
CA GLY A 80 -10.39 -11.44 25.50
C GLY A 80 -10.95 -11.18 24.10
N GLY A 81 -10.39 -11.83 23.06
CA GLY A 81 -10.91 -11.69 21.70
C GLY A 81 -12.29 -12.31 21.56
N GLY A 82 -12.44 -13.53 22.10
CA GLY A 82 -13.67 -14.31 22.06
C GLY A 82 -13.81 -15.13 20.78
N PRO A 83 -14.89 -15.93 20.67
CA PRO A 83 -15.13 -16.77 19.51
C PRO A 83 -15.32 -15.93 18.23
N ILE A 84 -15.06 -16.53 17.07
CA ILE A 84 -15.10 -15.83 15.78
C ILE A 84 -16.42 -15.10 15.51
N ASP A 85 -17.57 -15.67 15.89
CA ASP A 85 -18.87 -15.00 15.68
C ASP A 85 -19.03 -13.71 16.48
N LEU A 86 -18.44 -13.68 17.69
CA LEU A 86 -18.39 -12.45 18.48
C LEU A 86 -17.46 -11.44 17.81
N ARG A 87 -16.28 -11.88 17.36
CA ARG A 87 -15.31 -11.04 16.66
C ARG A 87 -15.92 -10.41 15.40
N LEU A 88 -16.60 -11.19 14.56
CA LEU A 88 -17.26 -10.69 13.36
C LEU A 88 -18.36 -9.68 13.70
N ARG A 89 -19.24 -9.98 14.65
CA ARG A 89 -20.32 -9.07 15.04
C ARG A 89 -19.82 -7.76 15.63
N ARG A 90 -18.90 -7.85 16.60
CA ARG A 90 -18.40 -6.71 17.37
C ARG A 90 -17.40 -5.88 16.58
N ASP A 91 -16.50 -6.54 15.85
CA ASP A 91 -15.28 -5.91 15.32
C ASP A 91 -15.29 -5.78 13.79
N VAL A 92 -16.29 -6.34 13.10
CA VAL A 92 -16.44 -6.17 11.64
C VAL A 92 -17.80 -5.55 11.32
N PHE A 93 -18.89 -6.22 11.66
CA PHE A 93 -20.24 -5.82 11.26
C PHE A 93 -20.69 -4.51 11.92
N ALA A 94 -20.26 -4.25 13.16
CA ALA A 94 -20.56 -3.00 13.87
C ALA A 94 -20.08 -1.74 13.11
N HIS A 95 -19.01 -1.86 12.30
CA HIS A 95 -18.48 -0.76 11.48
C HIS A 95 -19.22 -0.59 10.14
N LYS A 96 -20.19 -1.46 9.83
CA LYS A 96 -20.98 -1.45 8.59
C LYS A 96 -20.11 -1.34 7.34
N PRO A 97 -19.08 -2.19 7.16
CA PRO A 97 -18.10 -2.02 6.07
C PRO A 97 -18.74 -2.15 4.69
N THR A 98 -18.13 -1.51 3.70
CA THR A 98 -18.35 -1.79 2.27
C THR A 98 -17.23 -2.66 1.69
N VAL A 99 -16.08 -2.67 2.36
CA VAL A 99 -14.91 -3.49 2.01
C VAL A 99 -14.38 -4.18 3.26
N VAL A 100 -14.09 -5.48 3.16
CA VAL A 100 -13.41 -6.22 4.23
C VAL A 100 -12.21 -6.96 3.64
N THR A 101 -11.08 -6.93 4.35
CA THR A 101 -9.97 -7.85 4.09
C THR A 101 -9.83 -8.84 5.23
N ILE A 102 -9.51 -10.10 4.94
CA ILE A 102 -9.29 -11.12 5.97
C ILE A 102 -7.91 -11.75 5.79
N MET A 103 -7.03 -11.57 6.77
CA MET A 103 -5.72 -12.23 6.83
C MET A 103 -5.60 -13.05 8.11
N LEU A 104 -5.84 -14.36 7.99
CA LEU A 104 -5.73 -15.36 9.05
C LEU A 104 -5.01 -16.61 8.51
N GLY A 105 -4.43 -17.41 9.40
CA GLY A 105 -3.70 -18.64 9.04
C GLY A 105 -2.34 -18.76 9.72
N MET A 106 -1.71 -17.65 10.13
CA MET A 106 -0.40 -17.66 10.78
C MET A 106 -0.42 -18.46 12.09
N ASN A 107 -1.48 -18.33 12.87
CA ASN A 107 -1.61 -19.03 14.16
C ASN A 107 -2.24 -20.43 14.03
N ASP A 108 -3.04 -20.66 12.99
CA ASP A 108 -3.94 -21.81 12.87
C ASP A 108 -3.21 -23.16 12.86
N ALA A 109 -2.06 -23.24 12.19
CA ALA A 109 -1.23 -24.46 12.18
C ALA A 109 -0.32 -24.59 13.43
N GLY A 110 -0.31 -23.60 14.33
CA GLY A 110 0.38 -23.66 15.61
C GLY A 110 1.89 -23.83 15.52
N TYR A 111 2.53 -23.31 14.46
CA TYR A 111 3.98 -23.37 14.25
C TYR A 111 4.55 -24.80 14.18
N ARG A 112 3.75 -25.74 13.66
CA ARG A 112 4.08 -27.17 13.53
C ARG A 112 4.09 -27.62 12.06
N PRO A 113 4.68 -28.79 11.73
CA PRO A 113 4.52 -29.39 10.41
C PRO A 113 3.04 -29.54 10.04
N PHE A 114 2.78 -29.66 8.73
CA PHE A 114 1.42 -29.83 8.23
C PHE A 114 0.71 -30.99 8.94
N ASP A 115 -0.43 -30.67 9.56
CA ASP A 115 -1.32 -31.63 10.19
C ASP A 115 -2.71 -31.56 9.54
N PRO A 116 -3.22 -32.68 8.99
CA PRO A 116 -4.52 -32.71 8.34
C PRO A 116 -5.69 -32.27 9.22
N LYS A 117 -5.63 -32.51 10.55
CA LYS A 117 -6.71 -32.12 11.47
C LYS A 117 -6.73 -30.61 11.68
N ALA A 118 -5.57 -30.01 11.94
CA ALA A 118 -5.42 -28.56 12.02
C ALA A 118 -5.87 -27.87 10.72
N PHE A 119 -5.47 -28.43 9.56
CA PHE A 119 -5.92 -27.90 8.27
C PHE A 119 -7.43 -28.00 8.07
N GLN A 120 -8.07 -29.10 8.48
CA GLN A 120 -9.52 -29.24 8.39
C GLN A 120 -10.25 -28.23 9.29
N ALA A 121 -9.74 -27.98 10.49
CA ALA A 121 -10.30 -26.97 11.39
C ALA A 121 -10.15 -25.56 10.79
N PHE A 122 -8.98 -25.24 10.24
CA PHE A 122 -8.71 -24.01 9.51
C PHE A 122 -9.70 -23.82 8.34
N ALA A 123 -9.81 -24.83 7.47
CA ALA A 123 -10.66 -24.76 6.29
C ALA A 123 -12.13 -24.49 6.64
N LYS A 124 -12.68 -25.26 7.58
CA LYS A 124 -14.06 -25.10 8.05
C LYS A 124 -14.31 -23.74 8.69
N GLY A 125 -13.38 -23.25 9.51
CA GLY A 125 -13.54 -21.95 10.14
C GLY A 125 -13.50 -20.81 9.11
N TYR A 126 -12.63 -20.92 8.10
CA TYR A 126 -12.57 -19.91 7.03
C TYR A 126 -13.83 -19.92 6.15
N GLU A 127 -14.35 -21.11 5.81
CA GLU A 127 -15.65 -21.27 5.14
C GLU A 127 -16.77 -20.59 5.92
N HIS A 128 -16.83 -20.84 7.23
CA HIS A 128 -17.80 -20.22 8.14
C HIS A 128 -17.69 -18.69 8.18
N ILE A 129 -16.48 -18.15 8.24
CA ILE A 129 -16.25 -16.70 8.21
C ILE A 129 -16.80 -16.09 6.91
N VAL A 130 -16.47 -16.68 5.76
CA VAL A 130 -16.91 -16.18 4.45
C VAL A 130 -18.43 -16.24 4.33
N GLU A 131 -19.05 -17.35 4.77
CA GLU A 131 -20.50 -17.51 4.79
C GLU A 131 -21.17 -16.45 5.70
N ALA A 132 -20.67 -16.26 6.91
CA ALA A 132 -21.20 -15.28 7.86
C ALA A 132 -21.11 -13.85 7.31
N VAL A 133 -19.96 -13.47 6.73
CA VAL A 133 -19.76 -12.13 6.15
C VAL A 133 -20.70 -11.90 4.97
N LYS A 134 -20.84 -12.85 4.04
CA LYS A 134 -21.73 -12.71 2.88
C LYS A 134 -23.22 -12.74 3.25
N SER A 135 -23.57 -13.46 4.31
CA SER A 135 -24.94 -13.52 4.81
C SER A 135 -25.35 -12.20 5.46
N GLU A 136 -24.50 -11.63 6.32
CA GLU A 136 -24.78 -10.38 7.02
C GLU A 136 -24.66 -9.15 6.09
N LEU A 137 -23.71 -9.20 5.14
CA LEU A 137 -23.39 -8.09 4.24
C LEU A 137 -23.40 -8.56 2.77
N PRO A 138 -24.57 -8.69 2.13
CA PRO A 138 -24.69 -9.30 0.81
C PRO A 138 -23.98 -8.52 -0.32
N ASP A 139 -23.84 -7.20 -0.17
CA ASP A 139 -23.18 -6.32 -1.15
C ASP A 139 -21.70 -6.05 -0.81
N ILE A 140 -21.13 -6.78 0.14
CA ILE A 140 -19.75 -6.56 0.58
C ILE A 140 -18.74 -6.91 -0.52
N ARG A 141 -17.72 -6.08 -0.63
CA ARG A 141 -16.52 -6.41 -1.39
C ARG A 141 -15.49 -7.02 -0.44
N LEU A 142 -15.26 -8.32 -0.61
CA LEU A 142 -14.42 -9.12 0.29
C LEU A 142 -13.11 -9.50 -0.42
N THR A 143 -11.98 -9.18 0.20
CA THR A 143 -10.66 -9.64 -0.25
C THR A 143 -10.09 -10.63 0.77
N LEU A 144 -9.94 -11.89 0.36
CA LEU A 144 -9.26 -12.89 1.17
C LEU A 144 -7.74 -12.80 0.95
N ILE A 145 -6.99 -12.65 2.03
CA ILE A 145 -5.54 -12.50 1.96
C ILE A 145 -4.91 -13.83 2.31
N ARG A 146 -4.11 -14.38 1.39
CA ARG A 146 -3.26 -15.54 1.69
C ARG A 146 -2.26 -15.13 2.80
N PRO A 147 -1.99 -16.00 3.80
CA PRO A 147 -1.19 -15.61 4.96
C PRO A 147 0.17 -15.08 4.53
N SER A 148 0.61 -13.96 5.11
CA SER A 148 1.97 -13.45 4.92
C SER A 148 3.01 -14.51 5.29
N PRO A 149 4.25 -14.43 4.76
CA PRO A 149 5.17 -15.52 4.93
C PRO A 149 5.72 -15.61 6.35
N PHE A 150 5.98 -16.85 6.77
CA PHE A 150 6.93 -17.09 7.85
C PHE A 150 8.34 -17.05 7.25
N ASP A 151 9.26 -16.31 7.85
CA ASP A 151 10.58 -16.11 7.25
C ASP A 151 11.51 -17.31 7.47
N ASP A 152 11.37 -18.28 6.56
CA ASP A 152 12.26 -19.41 6.34
C ASP A 152 13.26 -19.15 5.19
N VAL A 153 13.33 -17.92 4.67
CA VAL A 153 14.19 -17.51 3.55
C VAL A 153 15.49 -16.93 4.08
N THR A 154 15.43 -15.88 4.91
CA THR A 154 16.61 -15.17 5.41
C THR A 154 17.34 -15.96 6.51
N ARG A 155 16.71 -17.05 6.98
CA ARG A 155 17.17 -17.94 8.03
C ARG A 155 16.75 -19.37 7.72
N LYS A 156 17.56 -20.33 8.14
CA LYS A 156 17.25 -21.75 7.96
C LYS A 156 15.86 -22.10 8.54
N PRO A 157 15.05 -22.90 7.83
CA PRO A 157 13.79 -23.43 8.35
C PRO A 157 13.96 -24.12 9.70
N ASN A 158 13.05 -23.85 10.64
CA ASN A 158 13.06 -24.45 11.98
C ASN A 158 11.94 -25.48 12.20
N VAL A 159 11.11 -25.73 11.18
CA VAL A 159 10.03 -26.72 11.19
C VAL A 159 10.31 -27.80 10.13
N PRO A 160 10.19 -29.10 10.45
CA PRO A 160 10.33 -30.19 9.48
C PRO A 160 9.39 -30.07 8.27
N GLY A 161 9.80 -30.59 7.12
CA GLY A 161 8.96 -30.62 5.92
C GLY A 161 9.01 -29.34 5.07
N GLY A 162 10.12 -28.60 5.12
CA GLY A 162 10.33 -27.40 4.32
C GLY A 162 10.07 -26.07 5.03
N GLY A 163 9.93 -26.08 6.36
CA GLY A 163 9.65 -24.88 7.15
C GLY A 163 8.17 -24.65 7.42
N TYR A 164 7.88 -23.65 8.25
CA TYR A 164 6.50 -23.28 8.56
C TYR A 164 5.84 -22.58 7.38
N ASN A 165 6.61 -21.84 6.56
CA ASN A 165 6.05 -21.18 5.39
C ASN A 165 5.46 -22.17 4.37
N ALA A 166 6.01 -23.38 4.27
CA ALA A 166 5.45 -24.43 3.42
C ALA A 166 4.02 -24.84 3.86
N VAL A 167 3.71 -24.74 5.16
CA VAL A 167 2.34 -24.96 5.69
C VAL A 167 1.44 -23.78 5.31
N LEU A 168 1.92 -22.54 5.48
CA LEU A 168 1.18 -21.33 5.13
C LEU A 168 0.87 -21.25 3.63
N VAL A 169 1.77 -21.70 2.76
CA VAL A 169 1.52 -21.81 1.31
C VAL A 169 0.37 -22.77 1.01
N ARG A 170 0.27 -23.91 1.71
CA ARG A 170 -0.86 -24.86 1.56
C ARG A 170 -2.17 -24.24 2.04
N TYR A 171 -2.15 -23.52 3.17
CA TYR A 171 -3.33 -22.84 3.69
C TYR A 171 -3.78 -21.71 2.74
N GLY A 172 -2.82 -20.97 2.17
CA GLY A 172 -3.07 -19.95 1.15
C GLY A 172 -3.64 -20.51 -0.16
N ALA A 173 -3.24 -21.73 -0.57
CA ALA A 173 -3.84 -22.40 -1.73
C ALA A 173 -5.33 -22.68 -1.52
N PHE A 174 -5.69 -23.17 -0.32
CA PHE A 174 -7.10 -23.35 0.05
C PHE A 174 -7.87 -22.01 0.05
N ILE A 175 -7.31 -20.94 0.63
CA ILE A 175 -7.96 -19.62 0.62
C ILE A 175 -8.23 -19.14 -0.81
N LYS A 176 -7.29 -19.35 -1.73
CA LYS A 176 -7.48 -19.01 -3.14
C LYS A 176 -8.65 -19.79 -3.75
N GLU A 177 -8.71 -21.10 -3.55
CA GLU A 177 -9.83 -21.92 -4.03
C GLU A 177 -11.17 -21.50 -3.42
N LEU A 178 -11.19 -21.16 -2.13
CA LEU A 178 -12.37 -20.67 -1.44
C LEU A 178 -12.84 -19.32 -2.00
N ALA A 179 -11.91 -18.41 -2.28
CA ALA A 179 -12.20 -17.11 -2.88
C ALA A 179 -12.86 -17.28 -4.26
N GLU A 180 -12.28 -18.13 -5.11
CA GLU A 180 -12.81 -18.47 -6.44
C GLU A 180 -14.22 -19.08 -6.34
N LYS A 181 -14.43 -20.05 -5.46
CA LYS A 181 -15.75 -20.69 -5.23
C LYS A 181 -16.78 -19.71 -4.70
N SER A 182 -16.35 -18.76 -3.87
CA SER A 182 -17.24 -17.79 -3.22
C SER A 182 -17.47 -16.53 -4.05
N GLY A 183 -16.77 -16.38 -5.18
CA GLY A 183 -16.86 -15.19 -6.04
C GLY A 183 -16.37 -13.92 -5.35
N VAL A 184 -15.29 -14.02 -4.57
CA VAL A 184 -14.68 -12.89 -3.84
C VAL A 184 -13.22 -12.71 -4.27
N ASP A 185 -12.63 -11.56 -3.97
CA ASP A 185 -11.26 -11.24 -4.37
C ASP A 185 -10.23 -11.99 -3.51
N VAL A 186 -9.02 -12.16 -4.06
CA VAL A 186 -7.90 -12.78 -3.36
C VAL A 186 -6.60 -12.01 -3.59
N ALA A 187 -5.84 -11.80 -2.51
CA ALA A 187 -4.49 -11.23 -2.56
C ALA A 187 -3.45 -12.27 -2.12
N ASP A 188 -2.33 -12.35 -2.84
CA ASP A 188 -1.22 -13.27 -2.54
C ASP A 188 -0.03 -12.53 -1.94
N LEU A 189 -0.11 -12.26 -0.64
CA LEU A 189 0.96 -11.59 0.11
C LEU A 189 2.14 -12.53 0.41
N ASN A 190 1.95 -13.85 0.34
CA ASN A 190 3.03 -14.81 0.63
C ASN A 190 4.08 -14.82 -0.47
N THR A 191 3.66 -15.17 -1.70
CA THR A 191 4.60 -15.45 -2.80
C THR A 191 5.42 -14.22 -3.16
N LEU A 192 4.79 -13.05 -3.22
CA LEU A 192 5.47 -11.81 -3.60
C LEU A 192 6.43 -11.29 -2.53
N VAL A 193 6.09 -11.46 -1.24
CA VAL A 193 7.01 -11.09 -0.16
C VAL A 193 8.16 -12.09 -0.02
N VAL A 194 7.93 -13.38 -0.23
CA VAL A 194 9.02 -14.39 -0.31
C VAL A 194 10.03 -14.02 -1.39
N ALA A 195 9.56 -13.68 -2.60
CA ALA A 195 10.46 -13.28 -3.69
C ALA A 195 11.27 -12.01 -3.34
N ALA A 196 10.68 -11.07 -2.61
CA ALA A 196 11.39 -9.89 -2.11
C ALA A 196 12.41 -10.25 -1.01
N LEU A 197 12.09 -11.18 -0.11
CA LEU A 197 13.01 -11.69 0.91
C LEU A 197 14.22 -12.42 0.29
N GLU A 198 14.01 -13.19 -0.77
CA GLU A 198 15.09 -13.88 -1.50
C GLU A 198 16.07 -12.87 -2.08
N LYS A 199 15.57 -11.87 -2.82
CA LYS A 199 16.39 -10.77 -3.36
C LYS A 199 17.08 -9.96 -2.25
N ALA A 200 16.37 -9.67 -1.17
CA ALA A 200 16.93 -8.96 -0.01
C ALA A 200 18.08 -9.75 0.60
N ALA A 201 17.94 -11.06 0.76
CA ALA A 201 18.97 -11.93 1.31
C ALA A 201 20.23 -11.99 0.42
N GLU A 202 20.09 -11.87 -0.90
CA GLU A 202 21.21 -11.77 -1.83
C GLU A 202 21.93 -10.40 -1.76
N VAL A 203 21.15 -9.31 -1.65
CA VAL A 203 21.68 -7.93 -1.69
C VAL A 203 22.27 -7.50 -0.35
N ASP A 204 21.57 -7.73 0.76
CA ASP A 204 21.98 -7.37 2.10
C ASP A 204 21.35 -8.35 3.13
N PRO A 205 22.04 -9.47 3.44
CA PRO A 205 21.56 -10.47 4.37
C PRO A 205 21.25 -9.94 5.77
N THR A 206 21.92 -8.86 6.20
CA THR A 206 21.77 -8.31 7.56
C THR A 206 20.45 -7.57 7.69
N ASN A 207 20.16 -6.67 6.75
CA ASN A 207 18.91 -5.93 6.76
C ASN A 207 17.73 -6.76 6.25
N ALA A 208 17.96 -7.79 5.40
CA ALA A 208 16.91 -8.73 5.00
C ALA A 208 16.21 -9.39 6.21
N ARG A 209 16.98 -9.79 7.24
CA ARG A 209 16.42 -10.36 8.48
C ARG A 209 15.55 -9.40 9.27
N LYS A 210 15.70 -8.09 9.07
CA LYS A 210 14.89 -7.06 9.73
C LYS A 210 13.55 -6.83 9.03
N LEU A 211 13.35 -7.35 7.82
CA LEU A 211 12.07 -7.25 7.14
C LEU A 211 10.96 -8.00 7.90
N ILE A 212 11.29 -9.16 8.49
CA ILE A 212 10.42 -9.92 9.39
C ILE A 212 11.24 -10.37 10.61
N PRO A 213 11.52 -9.50 11.60
CA PRO A 213 12.56 -9.72 12.61
C PRO A 213 12.45 -11.04 13.40
N ASP A 214 11.25 -11.48 13.72
CA ASP A 214 10.98 -12.70 14.50
C ASP A 214 10.44 -13.87 13.65
N ARG A 215 10.51 -13.73 12.32
CA ARG A 215 9.95 -14.61 11.30
C ARG A 215 8.43 -14.56 11.14
N ILE A 216 7.69 -13.85 11.97
CA ILE A 216 6.23 -13.80 11.96
C ILE A 216 5.75 -12.39 11.63
N HIS A 217 6.19 -11.40 12.41
CA HIS A 217 5.72 -10.03 12.37
C HIS A 217 6.64 -9.20 11.46
N PRO A 218 6.12 -8.67 10.35
CA PRO A 218 6.87 -7.76 9.49
C PRO A 218 7.19 -6.46 10.22
N GLY A 219 8.45 -6.02 10.16
CA GLY A 219 8.83 -4.65 10.52
C GLY A 219 8.37 -3.66 9.43
N PRO A 220 8.70 -2.36 9.55
CA PRO A 220 8.28 -1.33 8.59
C PRO A 220 8.56 -1.69 7.12
N GLY A 221 9.77 -2.15 6.79
CA GLY A 221 10.12 -2.58 5.43
C GLY A 221 9.34 -3.80 4.94
N GLY A 222 9.09 -4.80 5.79
CA GLY A 222 8.26 -5.95 5.43
C GLY A 222 6.79 -5.59 5.26
N ALA A 223 6.27 -4.72 6.13
CA ALA A 223 4.92 -4.22 6.05
C ALA A 223 4.68 -3.33 4.81
N LEU A 224 5.69 -2.59 4.36
CA LEU A 224 5.66 -1.86 3.09
C LEU A 224 5.45 -2.82 1.91
N LEU A 225 6.13 -3.98 1.90
CA LEU A 225 5.93 -5.00 0.88
C LEU A 225 4.52 -5.58 0.91
N LEU A 226 3.99 -5.89 2.11
CA LEU A 226 2.60 -6.37 2.25
C LEU A 226 1.58 -5.35 1.74
N ALA A 227 1.71 -4.08 2.13
CA ALA A 227 0.85 -3.00 1.68
C ALA A 227 0.93 -2.84 0.16
N GLY A 228 2.13 -2.85 -0.41
CA GLY A 228 2.34 -2.74 -1.85
C GLY A 228 1.70 -3.88 -2.63
N VAL A 229 1.74 -5.12 -2.12
CA VAL A 229 1.05 -6.25 -2.76
C VAL A 229 -0.47 -6.07 -2.74
N LEU A 230 -1.04 -5.66 -1.61
CA LEU A 230 -2.49 -5.46 -1.50
C LEU A 230 -2.95 -4.32 -2.43
N LEU A 231 -2.26 -3.17 -2.41
CA LEU A 231 -2.53 -2.04 -3.29
C LEU A 231 -2.47 -2.44 -4.78
N LYS A 232 -1.45 -3.21 -5.19
CA LYS A 232 -1.36 -3.73 -6.56
C LYS A 232 -2.47 -4.70 -6.91
N THR A 233 -2.88 -5.57 -5.97
CA THR A 233 -4.04 -6.47 -6.15
C THR A 233 -5.31 -5.65 -6.39
N TRP A 234 -5.43 -4.51 -5.72
CA TRP A 234 -6.52 -3.56 -5.89
C TRP A 234 -6.35 -2.60 -7.08
N ASN A 235 -5.35 -2.79 -7.95
CA ASN A 235 -5.09 -1.91 -9.10
C ASN A 235 -4.85 -0.44 -8.70
N ALA A 236 -4.15 -0.22 -7.59
CA ALA A 236 -3.71 1.11 -7.18
C ALA A 236 -2.83 1.76 -8.28
N PRO A 237 -3.13 2.99 -8.73
CA PRO A 237 -2.36 3.65 -9.78
C PRO A 237 -0.96 4.08 -9.32
N ALA A 238 0.01 4.02 -10.22
CA ALA A 238 1.37 4.42 -9.93
C ALA A 238 1.56 5.95 -9.86
N THR A 239 0.89 6.69 -10.75
CA THR A 239 1.14 8.13 -10.99
C THR A 239 0.73 8.98 -9.78
N VAL A 240 1.69 9.67 -9.17
CA VAL A 240 1.47 10.81 -8.26
C VAL A 240 1.09 11.98 -9.15
N THR A 241 2.08 12.46 -9.92
CA THR A 241 1.96 13.43 -11.01
C THR A 241 2.90 13.04 -12.15
N ARG A 242 2.64 13.57 -13.34
CA ARG A 242 3.59 13.48 -14.46
C ARG A 242 3.62 14.81 -15.19
N VAL A 243 4.79 15.44 -15.25
CA VAL A 243 5.03 16.67 -16.00
C VAL A 243 6.11 16.46 -17.04
N GLU A 244 5.76 16.70 -18.30
CA GLU A 244 6.72 16.78 -19.40
C GLU A 244 6.77 18.20 -19.95
N LEU A 245 7.94 18.81 -19.92
CA LEU A 245 8.23 20.12 -20.49
C LEU A 245 9.12 19.98 -21.71
N GLU A 246 8.81 20.75 -22.75
CA GLU A 246 9.65 20.90 -23.93
C GLU A 246 10.15 22.33 -24.03
N ILE A 247 11.47 22.46 -24.07
CA ILE A 247 12.19 23.72 -24.23
C ILE A 247 12.49 23.91 -25.71
N GLY A 248 11.83 24.91 -26.32
CA GLY A 248 12.07 25.35 -27.69
C GLY A 248 12.69 26.74 -27.77
N ARG A 249 12.81 27.23 -29.00
CA ARG A 249 13.19 28.62 -29.31
C ARG A 249 12.12 29.62 -28.88
N ASP A 250 10.85 29.24 -29.03
CA ASP A 250 9.69 30.10 -28.76
C ASP A 250 9.26 30.10 -27.28
N GLY A 251 10.00 29.40 -26.42
CA GLY A 251 9.74 29.34 -24.98
C GLY A 251 9.71 27.91 -24.42
N VAL A 252 8.99 27.75 -23.31
CA VAL A 252 8.72 26.47 -22.65
C VAL A 252 7.28 26.10 -22.97
N LYS A 253 7.00 24.82 -23.23
CA LYS A 253 5.65 24.29 -23.37
C LYS A 253 5.48 23.03 -22.53
N THR A 254 4.28 22.82 -21.99
CA THR A 254 3.91 21.58 -21.31
C THR A 254 3.42 20.59 -22.38
N SER A 255 4.17 19.53 -22.64
CA SER A 255 3.80 18.51 -23.64
C SER A 255 2.94 17.40 -23.05
N ARG A 256 3.03 17.16 -21.74
CA ARG A 256 2.08 16.33 -20.99
C ARG A 256 1.99 16.81 -19.54
N GLN A 257 0.79 16.73 -18.98
CA GLN A 257 0.53 16.83 -17.55
C GLN A 257 -0.50 15.79 -17.12
N GLU A 258 -0.35 15.22 -15.93
CA GLU A 258 -1.26 14.22 -15.34
C GLU A 258 -1.31 14.44 -13.82
N ASN A 259 -2.51 14.40 -13.22
CA ASN A 259 -2.77 14.68 -11.80
C ASN A 259 -2.20 16.02 -11.30
N THR A 260 -2.00 16.98 -12.19
CA THR A 260 -1.52 18.32 -11.85
C THR A 260 -1.95 19.32 -12.91
N LYS A 261 -1.94 20.60 -12.53
CA LYS A 261 -2.06 21.72 -13.45
C LYS A 261 -0.76 22.52 -13.45
N VAL A 262 -0.12 22.59 -14.62
CA VAL A 262 1.12 23.35 -14.82
C VAL A 262 0.81 24.76 -15.31
N THR A 263 1.35 25.77 -14.63
CA THR A 263 1.33 27.17 -15.09
C THR A 263 2.75 27.66 -15.33
N LEU A 264 3.12 27.89 -16.59
CA LEU A 264 4.46 28.30 -16.98
C LEU A 264 4.72 29.78 -16.66
N ALA A 265 5.92 30.11 -16.20
CA ALA A 265 6.35 31.50 -16.11
C ALA A 265 6.62 32.07 -17.52
N THR A 266 6.25 33.33 -17.74
CA THR A 266 6.18 33.99 -19.06
C THR A 266 7.53 34.20 -19.77
N ALA A 267 8.67 34.02 -19.11
CA ALA A 267 9.97 34.18 -19.76
C ALA A 267 11.09 33.37 -19.08
N ARG A 268 11.93 32.68 -19.88
CA ARG A 268 13.25 32.23 -19.42
C ARG A 268 14.10 33.44 -19.06
N LYS A 269 14.67 33.46 -17.86
CA LYS A 269 15.62 34.51 -17.45
C LYS A 269 16.94 33.86 -17.06
N GLY A 270 18.02 34.21 -17.77
CA GLY A 270 19.37 33.67 -17.48
C GLY A 270 19.49 32.14 -17.60
N GLY A 271 18.68 31.51 -18.47
CA GLY A 271 18.64 30.05 -18.62
C GLY A 271 17.82 29.30 -17.55
N VAL A 272 17.24 30.02 -16.59
CA VAL A 272 16.32 29.46 -15.59
C VAL A 272 14.96 29.18 -16.24
N VAL A 273 14.40 28.01 -15.93
CA VAL A 273 13.04 27.60 -16.32
C VAL A 273 12.21 27.48 -15.05
N SER A 274 11.06 28.14 -14.99
CA SER A 274 10.18 28.11 -13.81
C SER A 274 8.71 27.93 -14.17
N TRP A 275 7.98 27.27 -13.27
CA TRP A 275 6.56 27.01 -13.39
C TRP A 275 5.92 26.77 -12.02
N MET A 276 4.60 26.88 -11.95
CA MET A 276 3.81 26.44 -10.81
C MET A 276 3.18 25.08 -11.11
N GLN A 277 3.03 24.23 -10.10
CA GLN A 277 2.19 23.03 -10.15
C GLN A 277 1.13 23.10 -9.05
N ASP A 278 -0.13 22.89 -9.44
CA ASP A 278 -1.24 22.60 -8.54
C ASP A 278 -1.53 21.09 -8.63
N ASP A 279 -0.94 20.31 -7.73
CA ASP A 279 -1.03 18.85 -7.74
C ASP A 279 -2.35 18.35 -7.14
N ALA A 280 -2.84 17.21 -7.62
CA ALA A 280 -4.05 16.55 -7.13
C ALA A 280 -3.77 15.39 -6.15
N ALA A 281 -2.50 15.06 -5.95
CA ALA A 281 -2.04 13.97 -5.11
C ALA A 281 -0.68 14.29 -4.48
N LEU A 282 -0.39 13.64 -3.36
CA LEU A 282 0.92 13.65 -2.69
C LEU A 282 1.67 12.33 -2.95
N PRO A 283 3.01 12.33 -2.91
CA PRO A 283 3.80 11.10 -2.99
C PRO A 283 3.53 10.17 -1.79
N PHE A 284 3.87 8.89 -1.94
CA PHE A 284 3.82 7.94 -0.83
C PHE A 284 5.00 8.24 0.12
N PRO A 285 4.77 8.45 1.42
CA PRO A 285 5.83 8.75 2.37
C PRO A 285 6.59 7.47 2.74
N VAL A 286 7.64 7.15 1.98
CA VAL A 286 8.56 6.04 2.27
C VAL A 286 9.75 6.55 3.09
N GLU A 287 9.97 5.99 4.29
CA GLU A 287 11.10 6.33 5.15
C GLU A 287 12.43 5.69 4.70
N LEU A 288 12.98 6.16 3.57
CA LEU A 288 14.20 5.61 2.98
C LEU A 288 15.48 5.78 3.83
N ASN A 289 15.41 6.50 4.94
CA ASN A 289 16.50 6.58 5.93
C ASN A 289 16.59 5.33 6.82
N ASP A 290 15.52 4.54 6.95
CA ASP A 290 15.58 3.22 7.58
C ASP A 290 16.21 2.20 6.60
N PRO A 291 17.33 1.54 6.94
CA PRO A 291 18.01 0.63 6.02
C PRO A 291 17.17 -0.57 5.57
N ALA A 292 16.25 -1.07 6.40
CA ALA A 292 15.39 -2.19 6.03
C ALA A 292 14.25 -1.73 5.11
N VAL A 293 13.68 -0.54 5.32
CA VAL A 293 12.71 0.08 4.41
C VAL A 293 13.37 0.40 3.06
N ALA A 294 14.56 1.00 3.06
CA ALA A 294 15.32 1.27 1.85
C ALA A 294 15.63 -0.01 1.07
N LEU A 295 16.01 -1.08 1.76
CA LEU A 295 16.22 -2.39 1.13
C LEU A 295 14.93 -2.93 0.52
N ALA A 296 13.80 -2.87 1.24
CA ALA A 296 12.50 -3.31 0.74
C ALA A 296 12.08 -2.57 -0.54
N ALA A 297 12.23 -1.24 -0.56
CA ALA A 297 11.97 -0.42 -1.74
C ALA A 297 12.90 -0.79 -2.90
N LYS A 298 14.18 -1.05 -2.63
CA LYS A 298 15.19 -1.41 -3.64
C LYS A 298 14.97 -2.78 -4.29
N VAL A 299 14.52 -3.79 -3.53
CA VAL A 299 14.37 -5.17 -4.04
C VAL A 299 12.99 -5.45 -4.64
N SER A 300 12.08 -4.48 -4.55
CA SER A 300 10.73 -4.56 -5.09
C SER A 300 10.54 -3.55 -6.24
N ASP A 301 9.39 -3.63 -6.89
CA ASP A 301 8.90 -2.67 -7.87
C ASP A 301 8.07 -1.54 -7.23
N PHE A 302 8.13 -1.37 -5.89
CA PHE A 302 7.20 -0.51 -5.14
C PHE A 302 7.10 0.91 -5.70
N LEU A 303 8.24 1.61 -5.83
CA LEU A 303 8.24 2.98 -6.36
C LEU A 303 7.70 3.05 -7.78
N LEU A 304 8.06 2.07 -8.63
CA LEU A 304 7.58 2.01 -10.01
C LEU A 304 6.07 1.78 -10.09
N ALA A 305 5.54 0.92 -9.23
CA ALA A 305 4.16 0.48 -9.29
C ALA A 305 3.18 1.39 -8.55
N LEU A 306 3.66 2.18 -7.57
CA LEU A 306 2.78 2.92 -6.64
C LEU A 306 3.19 4.37 -6.41
N ASP A 307 4.38 4.81 -6.84
CA ASP A 307 4.89 6.12 -6.45
C ASP A 307 5.73 6.80 -7.54
N GLN A 308 5.05 7.21 -8.61
CA GLN A 308 5.63 7.86 -9.79
C GLN A 308 5.27 9.35 -9.84
N GLU A 309 6.17 10.22 -9.41
CA GLU A 309 6.10 11.68 -9.51
C GLU A 309 7.11 12.18 -10.55
N VAL A 310 6.79 11.99 -11.83
CA VAL A 310 7.78 12.08 -12.91
C VAL A 310 7.89 13.50 -13.45
N LEU A 311 9.09 14.07 -13.38
CA LEU A 311 9.47 15.30 -14.09
C LEU A 311 10.39 14.96 -15.26
N LYS A 312 10.00 15.36 -16.47
CA LYS A 312 10.83 15.26 -17.66
C LYS A 312 10.92 16.59 -18.38
N VAL A 313 12.13 17.00 -18.75
CA VAL A 313 12.41 18.26 -19.43
C VAL A 313 13.37 18.02 -20.58
N ALA A 314 12.87 18.19 -21.80
CA ALA A 314 13.65 18.09 -23.03
C ALA A 314 14.06 19.47 -23.54
N GLY A 315 15.19 19.56 -24.25
CA GLY A 315 15.67 20.78 -24.92
C GLY A 315 16.63 21.66 -24.14
N LEU A 316 16.99 21.27 -22.90
CA LEU A 316 17.96 21.98 -22.06
C LEU A 316 19.33 22.16 -22.74
N ASP A 317 19.94 23.33 -22.56
CA ASP A 317 21.17 23.75 -23.26
C ASP A 317 22.45 23.58 -22.43
N ARG A 318 22.34 23.51 -21.10
CA ARG A 318 23.45 23.28 -20.16
C ARG A 318 23.56 21.80 -19.78
N PRO A 319 24.75 21.31 -19.37
CA PRO A 319 24.94 19.91 -19.03
C PRO A 319 24.22 19.51 -17.73
N GLU A 320 24.13 20.41 -16.75
CA GLU A 320 23.59 20.16 -15.41
C GLU A 320 22.65 21.29 -14.97
N TYR A 321 21.63 20.92 -14.20
CA TYR A 321 20.68 21.82 -13.57
C TYR A 321 20.45 21.44 -12.12
N THR A 322 20.28 22.46 -11.29
CA THR A 322 19.71 22.30 -9.95
C THR A 322 18.19 22.47 -10.05
N LEU A 323 17.45 21.47 -9.56
CA LEU A 323 16.01 21.59 -9.33
C LEU A 323 15.79 22.22 -7.95
N ALA A 324 15.01 23.29 -7.92
CA ALA A 324 14.53 23.90 -6.70
C ALA A 324 12.99 23.90 -6.67
N ILE A 325 12.42 23.69 -5.49
CA ILE A 325 10.97 23.75 -5.23
C ILE A 325 10.76 24.66 -4.03
N ASP A 326 9.93 25.69 -4.19
CA ASP A 326 9.71 26.76 -3.20
C ASP A 326 11.03 27.37 -2.69
N ASP A 327 11.92 27.67 -3.63
CA ASP A 327 13.25 28.22 -3.42
C ASP A 327 14.25 27.29 -2.68
N GLU A 328 13.84 26.09 -2.26
CA GLU A 328 14.71 25.05 -1.68
C GLU A 328 15.32 24.15 -2.76
N GLU A 329 16.63 23.89 -2.72
CA GLU A 329 17.29 22.94 -3.64
C GLU A 329 16.94 21.50 -3.27
N VAL A 330 16.31 20.77 -4.20
CA VAL A 330 15.85 19.38 -3.97
C VAL A 330 16.76 18.34 -4.62
N GLY A 331 17.52 18.73 -5.65
CA GLY A 331 18.42 17.81 -6.34
C GLY A 331 19.15 18.42 -7.52
N MET A 332 20.20 17.74 -7.96
CA MET A 332 20.99 18.09 -9.14
C MET A 332 20.89 17.00 -10.19
N PHE A 333 20.61 17.38 -11.42
CA PHE A 333 20.39 16.44 -12.51
C PHE A 333 21.10 16.89 -13.78
N THR A 334 21.60 15.91 -14.52
CA THR A 334 22.10 16.14 -15.88
C THR A 334 20.92 16.41 -16.82
N LYS A 335 21.18 17.12 -17.91
CA LYS A 335 20.19 17.28 -18.99
C LYS A 335 19.68 15.95 -19.55
N ALA A 336 20.52 14.90 -19.51
CA ALA A 336 20.17 13.57 -20.00
C ALA A 336 19.16 12.90 -19.06
N GLN A 337 19.39 12.94 -17.74
CA GLN A 337 18.44 12.44 -16.74
C GLN A 337 17.09 13.19 -16.82
N LEU A 338 17.12 14.52 -16.94
CA LEU A 338 15.88 15.30 -17.12
C LEU A 338 15.17 14.97 -18.44
N ALA A 339 15.90 14.72 -19.52
CA ALA A 339 15.29 14.34 -20.80
C ALA A 339 14.69 12.91 -20.78
N GLU A 340 15.28 11.99 -20.01
CA GLU A 340 14.75 10.64 -19.77
C GLU A 340 13.53 10.68 -18.85
N GLY A 341 13.57 11.53 -17.83
CA GLY A 341 12.57 11.68 -16.77
C GLY A 341 13.14 11.23 -15.43
N VAL A 342 12.96 12.06 -14.41
CA VAL A 342 13.34 11.77 -13.03
C VAL A 342 12.09 11.58 -12.19
N ASN A 343 12.08 10.54 -11.35
CA ASN A 343 11.04 10.39 -10.34
C ASN A 343 11.41 11.23 -9.12
N LEU A 344 10.59 12.24 -8.81
CA LEU A 344 10.77 13.09 -7.64
C LEU A 344 10.29 12.39 -6.36
N ALA A 345 9.42 11.38 -6.48
CA ALA A 345 8.96 10.58 -5.35
C ALA A 345 10.16 9.83 -4.74
N GLY A 346 10.48 10.18 -3.49
CA GLY A 346 11.64 9.69 -2.75
C GLY A 346 12.75 10.73 -2.53
N LEU A 347 12.63 11.93 -3.09
CA LEU A 347 13.45 13.09 -2.73
C LEU A 347 12.84 13.84 -1.54
N ASP A 348 13.67 14.59 -0.82
CA ASP A 348 13.21 15.47 0.26
C ASP A 348 12.61 16.75 -0.33
N THR A 349 11.35 16.67 -0.76
CA THR A 349 10.57 17.77 -1.33
C THR A 349 9.54 18.31 -0.33
N PRO A 350 9.04 19.56 -0.49
CA PRO A 350 7.97 20.08 0.36
C PRO A 350 6.73 19.17 0.43
N MET A 351 6.27 18.64 -0.71
CA MET A 351 5.14 17.71 -0.78
C MET A 351 5.45 16.33 -0.18
N ALA A 352 6.70 15.84 -0.23
CA ALA A 352 7.10 14.62 0.48
C ALA A 352 7.04 14.81 2.01
N ARG A 353 7.46 15.97 2.52
CA ARG A 353 7.33 16.32 3.94
C ARG A 353 5.86 16.46 4.36
N GLN A 354 5.02 17.03 3.49
CA GLN A 354 3.57 17.07 3.70
C GLN A 354 2.97 15.66 3.78
N ALA A 355 3.32 14.77 2.85
CA ALA A 355 2.89 13.37 2.87
C ALA A 355 3.34 12.64 4.15
N ALA A 356 4.57 12.88 4.62
CA ALA A 356 5.05 12.31 5.87
C ALA A 356 4.24 12.79 7.10
N LYS A 357 3.80 14.06 7.08
CA LYS A 357 2.86 14.57 8.10
C LYS A 357 1.52 13.85 8.05
N VAL A 358 0.98 13.60 6.85
CA VAL A 358 -0.25 12.78 6.69
C VAL A 358 -0.05 11.41 7.32
N HIS A 359 1.04 10.70 7.00
CA HIS A 359 1.33 9.39 7.57
C HIS A 359 1.42 9.40 9.10
N THR A 360 2.07 10.42 9.67
CA THR A 360 2.15 10.61 11.12
C THR A 360 0.76 10.74 11.75
N LEU A 361 -0.16 11.47 11.09
CA LEU A 361 -1.54 11.60 11.56
C LEU A 361 -2.33 10.29 11.37
N THR A 362 -2.09 9.53 10.30
CA THR A 362 -2.66 8.18 10.11
C THR A 362 -2.27 7.24 11.26
N ILE A 363 -0.99 7.23 11.66
CA ILE A 363 -0.53 6.42 12.80
C ILE A 363 -1.27 6.84 14.07
N LYS A 364 -1.36 8.15 14.35
CA LYS A 364 -2.07 8.67 15.53
C LYS A 364 -3.55 8.28 15.54
N HIS A 365 -4.24 8.38 14.40
CA HIS A 365 -5.63 7.95 14.25
C HIS A 365 -5.79 6.49 14.68
N HIS A 366 -4.97 5.59 14.12
CA HIS A 366 -4.99 4.19 14.46
C HIS A 366 -4.62 3.88 15.92
N ASP A 367 -3.71 4.65 16.53
CA ASP A 367 -3.36 4.49 17.94
C ASP A 367 -4.51 4.90 18.86
N VAL A 368 -5.19 6.02 18.57
CA VAL A 368 -6.39 6.43 19.33
C VAL A 368 -7.49 5.38 19.19
N HIS A 369 -7.76 4.92 17.96
CA HIS A 369 -8.72 3.86 17.69
C HIS A 369 -8.40 2.60 18.50
N HIS A 370 -7.13 2.16 18.47
CA HIS A 370 -6.70 0.97 19.19
C HIS A 370 -6.89 1.13 20.71
N VAL A 371 -6.55 2.28 21.30
CA VAL A 371 -6.82 2.53 22.72
C VAL A 371 -8.32 2.45 23.01
N ARG A 372 -9.13 3.16 22.22
CA ARG A 372 -10.59 3.23 22.34
C ARG A 372 -11.24 1.85 22.30
N TRP A 373 -10.94 1.07 21.28
CA TRP A 373 -11.54 -0.25 21.06
C TRP A 373 -10.89 -1.34 21.91
N ARG A 374 -9.56 -1.52 21.79
CA ARG A 374 -8.83 -2.67 22.32
C ARG A 374 -8.57 -2.59 23.82
N GLN A 375 -8.37 -1.38 24.36
CA GLN A 375 -7.95 -1.17 25.74
C GLN A 375 -9.07 -0.69 26.66
N VAL A 376 -10.08 -0.01 26.10
CA VAL A 376 -11.20 0.54 26.87
C VAL A 376 -12.51 -0.19 26.58
N GLU A 377 -13.03 -0.17 25.36
CA GLU A 377 -14.35 -0.73 25.07
C GLU A 377 -14.43 -2.23 25.38
N VAL A 378 -13.58 -3.04 24.75
CA VAL A 378 -13.68 -4.50 24.87
C VAL A 378 -13.42 -4.99 26.30
N PRO A 379 -12.37 -4.55 27.03
CA PRO A 379 -12.12 -5.03 28.39
C PRO A 379 -13.19 -4.60 29.42
N TRP A 380 -13.96 -3.55 29.13
CA TRP A 380 -14.97 -3.00 30.05
C TRP A 380 -16.42 -3.24 29.59
N GLN A 381 -16.62 -3.98 28.49
CA GLN A 381 -17.95 -4.15 27.86
C GLN A 381 -19.02 -4.76 28.79
N ASP A 382 -18.59 -5.58 29.76
CA ASP A 382 -19.47 -6.26 30.73
C ASP A 382 -19.52 -5.56 32.09
N GLU A 383 -18.75 -4.48 32.27
CA GLU A 383 -18.61 -3.77 33.54
C GLU A 383 -19.62 -2.61 33.67
N LYS A 384 -20.19 -2.45 34.88
CA LYS A 384 -21.06 -1.31 35.19
C LYS A 384 -20.23 -0.08 35.58
N ALA A 385 -19.60 0.54 34.60
CA ALA A 385 -18.77 1.74 34.78
C ALA A 385 -19.53 3.02 34.35
N PRO A 386 -19.96 3.90 35.28
CA PRO A 386 -20.79 5.08 34.93
C PRO A 386 -20.09 6.08 34.00
N HIS A 387 -18.75 6.06 33.94
CA HIS A 387 -17.95 6.96 33.11
C HIS A 387 -17.50 6.36 31.78
N LEU A 388 -17.74 5.07 31.52
CA LEU A 388 -17.24 4.39 30.32
C LEU A 388 -17.71 5.06 29.02
N ASN A 389 -19.01 5.32 28.90
CA ASN A 389 -19.58 5.97 27.72
C ASN A 389 -19.00 7.38 27.49
N ALA A 390 -18.69 8.12 28.55
CA ALA A 390 -18.08 9.44 28.42
C ALA A 390 -16.62 9.33 27.95
N ALA A 391 -15.87 8.35 28.46
CA ALA A 391 -14.50 8.08 28.03
C ALA A 391 -14.45 7.65 26.56
N LEU A 392 -15.32 6.73 26.13
CA LEU A 392 -15.41 6.29 24.74
C LEU A 392 -15.73 7.45 23.79
N LYS A 393 -16.73 8.29 24.13
CA LYS A 393 -17.06 9.49 23.34
C LYS A 393 -15.92 10.49 23.27
N GLY A 394 -15.14 10.63 24.34
CA GLY A 394 -13.96 11.49 24.36
C GLY A 394 -12.87 11.00 23.42
N LEU A 395 -12.63 9.68 23.37
CA LEU A 395 -11.69 9.07 22.43
C LEU A 395 -12.20 9.15 20.99
N ASP A 396 -13.49 8.92 20.76
CA ASP A 396 -14.11 9.08 19.43
C ASP A 396 -13.93 10.52 18.90
N ALA A 397 -14.12 11.53 19.77
CA ALA A 397 -13.92 12.94 19.41
C ALA A 397 -12.43 13.26 19.12
N LEU A 398 -11.51 12.74 19.95
CA LEU A 398 -10.08 12.91 19.73
C LEU A 398 -9.62 12.28 18.42
N GLU A 399 -10.12 11.08 18.10
CA GLU A 399 -9.84 10.40 16.83
C GLU A 399 -10.37 11.23 15.66
N ALA A 400 -11.58 11.78 15.76
CA ALA A 400 -12.18 12.63 14.75
C ALA A 400 -11.37 13.92 14.51
N ASP A 401 -10.83 14.55 15.55
CA ASP A 401 -9.95 15.71 15.42
C ASP A 401 -8.66 15.37 14.63
N VAL A 402 -8.06 14.21 14.93
CA VAL A 402 -6.86 13.73 14.21
C VAL A 402 -7.17 13.43 12.74
N VAL A 403 -8.31 12.77 12.45
CA VAL A 403 -8.75 12.48 11.08
C VAL A 403 -9.05 13.78 10.32
N ALA A 404 -9.69 14.77 10.95
CA ALA A 404 -9.92 16.07 10.33
C ALA A 404 -8.60 16.78 9.96
N GLU A 405 -7.60 16.76 10.86
CA GLU A 405 -6.28 17.31 10.57
C GLU A 405 -5.56 16.51 9.45
N GLN A 406 -5.66 15.17 9.47
CA GLN A 406 -5.09 14.29 8.44
C GLN A 406 -5.65 14.66 7.06
N ARG A 407 -6.98 14.81 6.95
CA ARG A 407 -7.66 15.16 5.70
C ARG A 407 -7.34 16.56 5.23
N ALA A 408 -7.27 17.54 6.13
CA ALA A 408 -6.83 18.89 5.79
C ALA A 408 -5.37 18.91 5.32
N THR A 409 -4.49 18.16 6.00
CA THR A 409 -3.06 18.05 5.66
C THR A 409 -2.84 17.30 4.35
N ALA A 410 -3.74 16.40 3.95
CA ALA A 410 -3.62 15.63 2.72
C ALA A 410 -3.91 16.45 1.44
N GLN A 411 -4.52 17.63 1.57
CA GLN A 411 -4.80 18.51 0.42
C GLN A 411 -3.50 19.12 -0.11
N PRO A 412 -3.05 18.77 -1.34
CA PRO A 412 -1.81 19.31 -1.88
C PRO A 412 -1.86 20.84 -1.99
N VAL A 413 -0.73 21.48 -1.78
CA VAL A 413 -0.59 22.94 -1.93
C VAL A 413 0.18 23.27 -3.21
N PRO A 414 -0.09 24.42 -3.85
CA PRO A 414 0.65 24.85 -5.03
C PRO A 414 2.14 25.04 -4.73
N HIS A 415 3.01 24.50 -5.58
CA HIS A 415 4.46 24.61 -5.44
C HIS A 415 5.09 25.31 -6.65
N ARG A 416 6.11 26.14 -6.40
CA ARG A 416 6.91 26.80 -7.44
C ARG A 416 8.16 25.98 -7.73
N TYR A 417 8.32 25.58 -8.99
CA TYR A 417 9.48 24.81 -9.46
C TYR A 417 10.42 25.71 -10.25
N GLU A 418 11.72 25.47 -10.10
CA GLU A 418 12.77 26.09 -10.89
C GLU A 418 13.85 25.09 -11.30
N LEU A 419 14.23 25.09 -12.57
CA LEU A 419 15.47 24.49 -13.05
C LEU A 419 16.49 25.60 -13.29
N ARG A 420 17.53 25.63 -12.45
CA ARG A 420 18.60 26.62 -12.49
C ARG A 420 19.83 26.00 -13.18
N PRO A 421 20.32 26.57 -14.30
CA PRO A 421 21.50 26.03 -14.97
C PRO A 421 22.71 26.17 -14.06
N LYS A 422 23.50 25.11 -13.95
CA LYS A 422 24.81 25.20 -13.29
C LYS A 422 25.79 25.91 -14.23
N SER A 423 26.54 26.87 -13.68
CA SER A 423 27.55 27.67 -14.40
C SER A 423 28.67 26.84 -14.97
#